data_AF-A0AAN6N035-F1
#
_entry.id   AF-A0AAN6N035-F1
#
_cell.length_a   1.000
_cell.length_b   1.000
_cell.length_c   1.000
_cell.angle_alpha   90.00
_cell.angle_beta   90.00
_cell.angle_gamma   90.00
#
_symmetry.space_group_name_H-M   'P 1'
#
loop_
_entity.id
_entity.type
_entity.pdbx_description
1 polymer ?
#
loop_
_entity_poly.entity_id
_entity_poly.type
_entity_poly.pdbx_seq_one_letter_code
_entity_poly.pdbx_strand_id
1 'polypeptide(L)'
;MQFNFAQLFALAAVLSGAVSDACKCGGNVDATVACCKSVGGSANGDDCPANQISERLSNFASCCNNLGARSDCRCPVGCARKELDTARAAQGLPPATDKDVLNYVQEYDLA
;
A
#
# COMPACT_ATOMS: atom_id res chain seq x y z
N MET A 1 -19.13 10.70 -43.26
CA MET A 1 -17.82 10.24 -42.77
C MET A 1 -18.04 9.70 -41.37
N GLN A 2 -17.73 8.42 -41.17
CA GLN A 2 -17.95 7.69 -39.92
C GLN A 2 -17.01 8.22 -38.82
N PHE A 3 -17.56 8.59 -37.67
CA PHE A 3 -16.78 8.77 -36.45
C PHE A 3 -16.58 7.39 -35.83
N ASN A 4 -15.35 6.88 -35.94
CA ASN A 4 -14.96 5.55 -35.45
C ASN A 4 -14.90 5.51 -33.92
N PHE A 5 -15.52 4.46 -33.36
CA PHE A 5 -15.52 4.03 -31.96
C PHE A 5 -14.14 3.51 -31.50
N ALA A 6 -13.10 4.34 -31.54
CA ALA A 6 -11.83 3.99 -30.88
C ALA A 6 -11.88 4.49 -29.43
N GLN A 7 -12.37 3.61 -28.56
CA GLN A 7 -12.38 3.76 -27.11
C GLN A 7 -10.95 3.95 -26.58
N LEU A 8 -10.53 5.20 -26.43
CA LEU A 8 -9.38 5.56 -25.58
C LEU A 8 -9.88 5.65 -24.14
N PHE A 9 -10.03 4.51 -23.47
CA PHE A 9 -10.08 4.47 -22.02
C PHE A 9 -8.67 4.75 -21.47
N ALA A 10 -8.32 6.03 -21.39
CA ALA A 10 -7.18 6.48 -20.61
C ALA A 10 -7.57 6.35 -19.11
N LEU A 11 -7.26 5.19 -18.52
CA LEU A 11 -7.24 4.97 -17.07
C LEU A 11 -6.10 5.78 -16.45
N ALA A 12 -6.29 7.09 -16.30
CA ALA A 12 -5.45 7.94 -15.48
C ALA A 12 -6.12 8.14 -14.11
N ALA A 13 -6.16 7.08 -13.32
CA ALA A 13 -6.50 7.15 -11.90
C ALA A 13 -5.21 7.10 -11.06
N VAL A 14 -4.34 8.09 -11.22
CA VAL A 14 -3.30 8.37 -10.21
C VAL A 14 -3.97 9.22 -9.15
N LEU A 15 -4.73 8.56 -8.27
CA LEU A 15 -5.20 9.16 -7.03
C LEU A 15 -3.96 9.46 -6.20
N SER A 16 -3.60 10.74 -6.16
CA SER A 16 -2.67 11.35 -5.22
C SER A 16 -3.17 11.11 -3.79
N GLY A 17 -2.93 9.90 -3.27
CA GLY A 17 -2.92 9.68 -1.84
C GLY A 17 -1.86 10.60 -1.28
N ALA A 18 -2.23 11.43 -0.32
CA ALA A 18 -1.28 12.22 0.45
C ALA A 18 -0.28 11.25 1.07
N VAL A 19 0.86 11.06 0.39
CA VAL A 19 2.01 10.40 0.97
C VAL A 19 2.52 11.38 2.01
N SER A 20 2.20 11.11 3.28
CA SER A 20 2.95 11.71 4.39
C SER A 20 4.43 11.54 4.07
N ASP A 21 5.25 12.57 4.26
CA ASP A 21 6.68 12.50 3.92
C ASP A 21 7.38 11.33 4.65
N ALA A 22 6.81 10.95 5.80
CA ALA A 22 7.16 9.76 6.56
C ALA A 22 5.93 9.01 7.12
N CYS A 23 6.09 7.71 7.32
CA CYS A 23 5.14 6.76 7.86
C CYS A 23 5.55 6.28 9.26
N LYS A 24 4.57 6.10 10.14
CA LYS A 24 4.69 5.59 11.50
C LYS A 24 3.59 4.59 11.82
N CYS A 25 3.95 3.59 12.63
CA CYS A 25 3.00 2.71 13.31
C CYS A 25 2.43 3.43 14.55
N GLY A 26 1.73 4.54 14.36
CA GLY A 26 1.23 5.39 15.43
C GLY A 26 2.38 5.90 16.31
N GLY A 27 2.21 5.83 17.65
CA GLY A 27 3.24 6.23 18.61
C GLY A 27 4.30 5.16 18.91
N ASN A 28 4.31 4.03 18.20
CA ASN A 28 5.21 2.92 18.48
C ASN A 28 6.45 2.97 17.57
N VAL A 29 7.53 3.57 18.07
CA VAL A 29 8.80 3.77 17.35
C VAL A 29 9.44 2.44 16.94
N ASP A 30 9.50 1.46 17.85
CA ASP A 30 10.09 0.16 17.57
C ASP A 30 9.32 -0.57 16.44
N ALA A 31 8.00 -0.48 16.45
CA ALA A 31 7.16 -1.00 15.37
C ALA A 31 7.43 -0.27 14.04
N THR A 32 7.52 1.06 14.05
CA THR A 32 7.87 1.84 12.84
C THR A 32 9.21 1.38 12.26
N VAL A 33 10.24 1.26 13.09
CA VAL A 33 11.59 0.87 12.65
C VAL A 33 11.59 -0.56 12.10
N ALA A 34 10.93 -1.50 12.79
CA ALA A 34 10.85 -2.89 12.36
C ALA A 34 10.08 -3.02 11.03
N CYS A 35 8.91 -2.38 10.93
CA CYS A 35 8.08 -2.45 9.73
C CYS A 35 8.71 -1.75 8.54
N CYS A 36 9.37 -0.60 8.75
CA CYS A 36 10.09 0.10 7.69
C CYS A 36 11.16 -0.81 7.06
N LYS A 37 11.97 -1.48 7.89
CA LYS A 37 12.99 -2.44 7.43
C LYS A 37 12.36 -3.65 6.74
N SER A 38 11.25 -4.17 7.28
CA SER A 38 10.56 -5.33 6.71
C SER A 38 10.07 -5.11 5.29
N VAL A 39 9.69 -3.87 4.94
CA VAL A 39 9.26 -3.52 3.58
C VAL A 39 10.39 -3.01 2.69
N GLY A 40 11.64 -3.04 3.16
CA GLY A 40 12.82 -2.63 2.40
C GLY A 40 13.16 -1.14 2.47
N GLY A 41 12.52 -0.38 3.36
CA GLY A 41 12.88 1.00 3.67
C GLY A 41 13.92 1.10 4.79
N SER A 42 14.42 2.31 5.02
CA SER A 42 15.32 2.64 6.13
C SER A 42 14.70 3.72 7.01
N ALA A 43 14.35 3.37 8.24
CA ALA A 43 13.82 4.33 9.21
C ALA A 43 14.89 5.37 9.60
N ASN A 44 14.46 6.60 9.78
CA ASN A 44 15.26 7.72 10.27
C ASN A 44 14.67 8.19 11.60
N GLY A 45 15.24 7.71 12.71
CA GLY A 45 14.66 7.93 14.04
C GLY A 45 13.32 7.20 14.17
N ASP A 46 12.25 7.96 14.38
CA ASP A 46 10.88 7.50 14.54
C ASP A 46 10.06 7.52 13.24
N ASP A 47 10.67 7.93 12.13
CA ASP A 47 10.03 8.13 10.83
C ASP A 47 10.49 7.08 9.81
N CYS A 48 9.55 6.48 9.06
CA CYS A 48 9.86 5.70 7.87
C CYS A 48 9.62 6.54 6.61
N PRO A 49 10.65 6.96 5.85
CA PRO A 49 10.46 7.83 4.68
C PRO A 49 9.53 7.19 3.64
N ALA A 50 8.37 7.81 3.38
CA ALA A 50 7.34 7.18 2.54
C ALA A 50 7.79 7.04 1.09
N ASN A 51 8.72 7.89 0.63
CA ASN A 51 9.31 7.80 -0.69
C ASN A 51 10.04 6.46 -0.93
N GLN A 52 10.65 5.87 0.11
CA GLN A 52 11.35 4.59 0.02
C GLN A 52 10.40 3.39 -0.03
N ILE A 53 9.17 3.56 0.45
CA ILE A 53 8.19 2.49 0.61
C ILE A 53 6.87 2.77 -0.11
N SER A 54 6.87 3.72 -1.05
CA SER A 54 5.66 4.23 -1.72
C SER A 54 4.88 3.14 -2.48
N GLU A 55 5.58 2.11 -2.96
CA GLU A 55 4.99 0.94 -3.61
C GLU A 55 4.70 -0.22 -2.64
N ARG A 56 4.90 0.00 -1.33
CA ARG A 56 4.79 -1.01 -0.27
C ARG A 56 4.05 -0.48 0.96
N LEU A 57 3.20 0.53 0.77
CA LEU A 57 2.48 1.21 1.85
C LEU A 57 1.43 0.28 2.48
N SER A 58 0.77 -0.59 1.71
CA SER A 58 -0.12 -1.60 2.28
C SER A 58 0.65 -2.62 3.11
N ASN A 59 1.80 -3.08 2.64
CA ASN A 59 2.65 -3.99 3.40
C ASN A 59 3.14 -3.35 4.71
N PHE A 60 3.48 -2.06 4.69
CA PHE A 60 3.87 -1.32 5.90
C PHE A 60 2.69 -1.23 6.87
N ALA A 61 1.50 -0.85 6.38
CA ALA A 61 0.29 -0.77 7.20
C ALA A 61 -0.11 -2.12 7.81
N SER A 62 -0.03 -3.20 7.03
CA SER A 62 -0.26 -4.57 7.51
C SER A 62 0.74 -4.97 8.60
N CYS A 63 2.02 -4.62 8.42
CA CYS A 63 3.03 -4.86 9.46
C CYS A 63 2.72 -4.14 10.76
N CYS A 64 2.36 -2.84 10.70
CA CYS A 64 1.97 -2.09 11.90
C CYS A 64 0.79 -2.77 12.61
N ASN A 65 -0.23 -3.16 11.84
CA ASN A 65 -1.43 -3.82 12.37
C ASN A 65 -1.09 -5.14 13.09
N ASN A 66 -0.21 -5.95 12.50
CA ASN A 66 0.28 -7.19 13.12
C ASN A 66 1.02 -6.96 14.44
N LEU A 67 1.55 -5.75 14.66
CA LEU A 67 2.18 -5.33 15.90
C LEU A 67 1.21 -4.57 16.84
N GLY A 68 -0.09 -4.57 16.52
CA GLY A 68 -1.12 -3.92 17.33
C GLY A 68 -1.13 -2.39 17.22
N ALA A 69 -0.59 -1.83 16.14
CA ALA A 69 -0.54 -0.39 15.91
C ALA A 69 -1.11 -0.01 14.54
N ARG A 70 -1.78 1.14 14.45
CA ARG A 70 -2.27 1.65 13.17
C ARG A 70 -1.19 2.46 12.45
N SER A 71 -1.00 2.20 11.16
CA SER A 71 -0.16 3.07 10.30
C SER A 71 -0.85 4.41 10.02
N ASP A 72 -0.10 5.51 10.08
CA ASP A 72 -0.57 6.84 9.64
C ASP A 72 -0.50 7.01 8.11
N CYS A 73 0.36 6.26 7.44
CA CYS A 73 0.37 6.11 5.99
C CYS A 73 -0.77 5.19 5.57
N ARG A 74 -1.74 5.79 4.90
CA ARG A 74 -2.86 5.06 4.28
C ARG A 74 -2.51 4.73 2.85
N CYS A 75 -2.59 3.45 2.50
CA CYS A 75 -2.56 3.02 1.12
C CYS A 75 -4.01 2.90 0.61
N PRO A 76 -4.40 3.66 -0.43
CA PRO A 76 -5.71 3.48 -1.06
C PRO A 76 -5.81 2.11 -1.74
N VAL A 77 -7.05 1.65 -2.00
CA VAL A 77 -7.35 0.34 -2.62
C VAL A 77 -6.51 0.05 -3.87
N GLY A 78 -6.21 1.06 -4.70
CA GLY A 78 -5.38 0.90 -5.89
C GLY A 78 -3.92 0.54 -5.62
N CYS A 79 -3.34 1.06 -4.53
CA CYS A 79 -1.97 0.70 -4.11
C CYS A 79 -1.96 -0.73 -3.52
N ALA A 80 -2.97 -1.06 -2.70
CA ALA A 80 -3.14 -2.39 -2.13
C ALA A 80 -3.32 -3.46 -3.21
N ARG A 81 -4.08 -3.14 -4.26
CA ARG A 81 -4.25 -3.97 -5.45
C ARG A 81 -2.91 -4.29 -6.11
N LYS A 82 -2.13 -3.26 -6.41
CA LYS A 82 -0.83 -3.40 -7.10
C LYS A 82 0.12 -4.28 -6.29
N GLU A 83 0.18 -4.06 -4.99
CA GLU A 83 1.01 -4.86 -4.08
C GLU A 83 0.56 -6.33 -4.04
N LEU A 84 -0.74 -6.57 -3.86
CA LEU A 84 -1.30 -7.92 -3.80
C LEU A 84 -1.14 -8.66 -5.13
N ASP A 85 -1.39 -8.00 -6.26
CA ASP A 85 -1.20 -8.57 -7.59
C ASP A 85 0.28 -8.91 -7.84
N THR A 86 1.21 -8.06 -7.40
CA THR A 86 2.66 -8.34 -7.50
C THR A 86 3.05 -9.55 -6.65
N ALA A 87 2.55 -9.64 -5.42
CA ALA A 87 2.81 -10.77 -4.53
C ALA A 87 2.23 -12.09 -5.06
N ARG A 88 1.04 -12.04 -5.68
CA ARG A 88 0.39 -13.20 -6.31
C ARG A 88 1.11 -13.62 -7.59
N ALA A 89 1.52 -12.66 -8.42
CA ALA A 89 2.30 -12.93 -9.62
C ALA A 89 3.64 -13.62 -9.30
N ALA A 90 4.32 -13.21 -8.22
CA ALA A 90 5.53 -13.87 -7.74
C ALA A 90 5.30 -15.34 -7.32
N GLN A 91 4.05 -15.71 -7.01
CA GLN A 91 3.63 -17.06 -6.67
C GLN A 91 3.00 -17.82 -7.87
N GLY A 92 2.99 -17.23 -9.06
CA GLY A 92 2.34 -17.81 -10.24
C GLY A 92 0.81 -17.85 -10.17
N LEU A 93 0.21 -17.06 -9.27
CA LEU A 93 -1.24 -16.97 -9.09
C LEU A 93 -1.85 -15.91 -10.02
N PRO A 94 -3.14 -16.07 -10.41
CA PRO A 94 -3.84 -15.02 -11.14
C PRO A 94 -3.97 -13.74 -10.27
N PRO A 95 -4.18 -12.57 -10.91
CA PRO A 95 -4.47 -11.32 -10.20
C PRO A 95 -5.57 -11.49 -9.16
N ALA A 96 -5.51 -10.72 -8.09
CA ALA A 96 -6.50 -10.72 -7.02
C ALA A 96 -7.89 -10.40 -7.57
N THR A 97 -8.95 -10.85 -6.91
CA THR A 97 -10.30 -10.34 -7.20
C THR A 97 -10.54 -9.05 -6.42
N ASP A 98 -11.56 -8.28 -6.79
CA ASP A 98 -11.92 -7.08 -6.03
C ASP A 98 -12.30 -7.41 -4.57
N LYS A 99 -12.89 -8.59 -4.35
CA LYS A 99 -13.19 -9.09 -3.00
C LYS A 99 -11.91 -9.36 -2.22
N ASP A 100 -10.89 -9.96 -2.83
CA ASP A 100 -9.61 -10.23 -2.16
C ASP A 100 -8.91 -8.93 -1.73
N VAL A 101 -8.99 -7.90 -2.58
CA VAL A 101 -8.35 -6.60 -2.33
C VAL A 101 -9.11 -5.86 -1.24
N LEU A 102 -10.44 -5.88 -1.26
CA LEU A 102 -11.24 -5.27 -0.20
C LEU A 102 -10.99 -5.94 1.15
N ASN A 103 -10.87 -7.28 1.17
CA ASN A 103 -10.52 -8.00 2.40
C ASN A 103 -9.12 -7.59 2.89
N TYR A 104 -8.14 -7.53 1.99
CA TYR A 104 -6.77 -7.12 2.31
C TYR A 104 -6.70 -5.70 2.88
N VAL A 105 -7.44 -4.75 2.29
CA VAL A 105 -7.52 -3.37 2.79
C VAL A 105 -8.22 -3.29 4.14
N GLN A 106 -9.35 -3.99 4.30
CA GLN A 106 -10.09 -4.01 5.57
C GLN A 106 -9.26 -4.55 6.72
N GLU A 107 -8.42 -5.57 6.48
CA GLU A 107 -7.62 -6.21 7.51
C GLU A 107 -6.72 -5.22 8.27
N TYR A 108 -6.14 -4.24 7.57
CA TYR A 108 -5.25 -3.26 8.19
C TYR A 108 -5.90 -1.89 8.49
N ASP A 109 -7.15 -1.63 8.06
CA ASP A 109 -7.87 -0.38 8.38
C ASP A 109 -8.67 -0.47 9.70
N LEU A 110 -8.87 -1.69 10.23
CA LEU A 110 -9.64 -1.97 11.44
C LEU A 110 -8.84 -1.84 12.76
N ALA A 111 -7.57 -1.44 12.69
CA ALA A 111 -6.65 -1.27 13.82
C ALA A 111 -6.77 0.10 14.51
#